data_AF-A0A225B325-F1
#
_entry.id   AF-A0A225B325-F1
#
_cell.length_a   1.000
_cell.length_b   1.000
_cell.length_c   1.000
_cell.angle_alpha   90.00
_cell.angle_beta   90.00
_cell.angle_gamma   90.00
#
_symmetry.space_group_name_H-M   'P 1'
#
loop_
_entity.id
_entity.type
_entity.pdbx_description
1 polymer ?
#
loop_
_entity_poly.entity_id
_entity_poly.type
_entity_poly.pdbx_seq_one_letter_code
_entity_poly.pdbx_strand_id
1 'polypeptide(L)'
;MDWLTPKFAEKSKSPKGRPKMHTGGSTRGTTVVHGDYGLRMKDHDRRVAAASLKLGEETIRKRLRGMNYTLYKRVSANIGVYTSGNEMRMGKGKGKFDYWAARIPVSRIVFELKGDIHEKIAREAFRLAAHKLPGMWEFVKKGDPPVVGITKLGNGVTFESLKRARREAPLDTSNSPNPPKTASTSTSPTQ
;
A
#
# COMPACT_ATOMS: atom_id res chain seq x y z
N MET A 1 22.92 -8.30 1.19
CA MET A 1 22.31 -7.86 2.47
C MET A 1 20.82 -8.13 2.41
N ASP A 2 20.23 -8.66 3.48
CA ASP A 2 18.82 -9.05 3.54
C ASP A 2 17.95 -7.90 4.08
N TRP A 3 16.78 -7.66 3.49
CA TRP A 3 15.87 -6.55 3.86
C TRP A 3 14.93 -6.92 5.03
N LEU A 4 14.89 -8.22 5.34
CA LEU A 4 14.11 -8.80 6.43
C LEU A 4 14.89 -8.94 7.73
N THR A 5 16.21 -8.79 7.67
CA THR A 5 17.11 -8.96 8.80
C THR A 5 18.11 -7.80 8.82
N PRO A 6 18.09 -6.90 9.82
CA PRO A 6 19.06 -5.83 9.91
C PRO A 6 20.47 -6.40 10.12
N LYS A 7 21.46 -5.69 9.57
CA LYS A 7 22.87 -6.10 9.64
C LYS A 7 23.39 -6.19 11.08
N PHE A 8 22.92 -5.30 11.95
CA PHE A 8 23.36 -5.20 13.34
C PHE A 8 22.23 -5.64 14.27
N ALA A 9 22.59 -6.36 15.32
CA ALA A 9 21.68 -6.69 16.40
C ALA A 9 21.21 -5.41 17.12
N GLU A 10 20.00 -5.46 17.67
CA GLU A 10 19.49 -4.35 18.48
C GLU A 10 20.33 -4.20 19.76
N LYS A 11 20.82 -2.97 20.02
CA LYS A 11 21.59 -2.64 21.24
C LYS A 11 20.79 -2.86 22.53
N SER A 12 19.47 -2.69 22.46
CA SER A 12 18.54 -2.90 23.58
C SER A 12 17.21 -3.43 23.04
N LYS A 13 16.46 -4.18 23.86
CA LYS A 13 15.21 -4.80 23.41
C LYS A 13 14.16 -3.75 23.02
N SER A 14 13.77 -3.67 21.75
CA SER A 14 12.79 -2.69 21.24
C SER A 14 11.41 -2.77 21.92
N PRO A 15 10.82 -1.64 22.38
CA PRO A 15 9.43 -1.63 22.88
C PRO A 15 8.43 -1.91 21.76
N LYS A 16 7.21 -2.35 22.11
CA LYS A 16 6.16 -2.72 21.13
C LYS A 16 5.86 -1.58 20.15
N GLY A 17 5.70 -0.36 20.67
CA GLY A 17 5.33 0.83 19.90
C GLY A 17 3.98 0.68 19.17
N ARG A 18 3.70 1.60 18.25
CA ARG A 18 2.56 1.56 17.32
C ARG A 18 3.02 1.98 15.92
N PRO A 19 2.40 1.49 14.84
CA PRO A 19 2.63 2.06 13.52
C PRO A 19 2.26 3.55 13.49
N LYS A 20 2.89 4.29 12.58
CA LYS A 20 2.71 5.73 12.49
C LYS A 20 1.37 6.06 11.84
N MET A 21 0.49 6.78 12.53
CA MET A 21 -0.70 7.38 11.92
C MET A 21 -0.37 8.77 11.38
N HIS A 22 -0.73 9.03 10.12
CA HIS A 22 -0.40 10.27 9.42
C HIS A 22 -1.55 11.29 9.47
N THR A 23 -1.86 11.82 10.65
CA THR A 23 -2.97 12.79 10.83
C THR A 23 -2.74 14.11 10.11
N GLY A 24 -1.48 14.58 10.02
CA GLY A 24 -1.12 15.83 9.34
C GLY A 24 -1.18 15.78 7.80
N GLY A 25 -1.72 14.70 7.23
CA GLY A 25 -1.95 14.57 5.81
C GLY A 25 -0.75 14.11 4.96
N SER A 26 0.20 13.38 5.56
CA SER A 26 1.40 12.92 4.84
C SER A 26 1.07 11.88 3.75
N THR A 27 1.53 12.13 2.53
CA THR A 27 1.46 11.22 1.36
C THR A 27 2.68 10.30 1.22
N ARG A 28 3.64 10.37 2.15
CA ARG A 28 4.92 9.64 2.04
C ARG A 28 4.73 8.13 1.95
N GLY A 29 5.24 7.54 0.87
CA GLY A 29 5.21 6.09 0.64
C GLY A 29 3.87 5.55 0.15
N THR A 30 2.93 6.43 -0.24
CA THR A 30 1.62 6.04 -0.78
C THR A 30 1.58 5.93 -2.30
N THR A 31 2.64 6.40 -2.97
CA THR A 31 2.84 6.39 -4.43
C THR A 31 3.97 5.46 -4.85
N VAL A 32 3.84 4.93 -6.05
CA VAL A 32 4.85 4.09 -6.70
C VAL A 32 5.98 5.00 -7.18
N VAL A 33 7.22 4.67 -6.82
CA VAL A 33 8.40 5.51 -7.13
C VAL A 33 9.33 4.83 -8.13
N HIS A 34 9.72 3.58 -7.89
CA HIS A 34 10.75 2.90 -8.69
C HIS A 34 10.13 2.02 -9.78
N GLY A 35 9.07 1.28 -9.44
CA GLY A 35 8.38 0.39 -10.36
C GLY A 35 7.28 1.03 -11.19
N ASP A 36 6.61 0.19 -11.98
CA ASP A 36 5.45 0.54 -12.81
C ASP A 36 4.15 0.14 -12.09
N TYR A 37 4.21 -0.93 -11.29
CA TYR A 37 3.10 -1.45 -10.50
C TYR A 37 3.51 -1.58 -9.03
N GLY A 38 2.53 -1.53 -8.12
CA GLY A 38 2.77 -1.69 -6.70
C GLY A 38 1.64 -2.36 -5.93
N LEU A 39 2.00 -2.88 -4.76
CA LEU A 39 1.07 -3.44 -3.78
C LEU A 39 0.96 -2.52 -2.57
N ARG A 40 -0.21 -1.90 -2.39
CA ARG A 40 -0.50 -0.93 -1.31
C ARG A 40 -1.40 -1.56 -0.26
N MET A 41 -1.15 -1.26 1.01
CA MET A 41 -2.05 -1.61 2.12
C MET A 41 -3.32 -0.76 2.03
N LYS A 42 -4.50 -1.39 1.91
CA LYS A 42 -5.80 -0.70 1.79
C LYS A 42 -6.53 -0.56 3.12
N ASP A 43 -6.33 -1.52 4.03
CA ASP A 43 -7.06 -1.61 5.29
C ASP A 43 -6.47 -0.70 6.38
N HIS A 44 -6.07 -1.30 7.51
CA HIS A 44 -5.57 -0.62 8.68
C HIS A 44 -4.05 -0.79 8.80
N ASP A 45 -3.37 0.10 9.53
CA ASP A 45 -1.96 -0.09 9.84
C ASP A 45 -1.73 -1.36 10.67
N ARG A 46 -0.64 -2.06 10.34
CA ARG A 46 -0.29 -3.33 10.99
C ARG A 46 1.20 -3.42 11.20
N ARG A 47 1.57 -4.24 12.18
CA ARG A 47 2.93 -4.76 12.30
C ARG A 47 3.01 -6.09 11.58
N VAL A 48 3.74 -6.13 10.47
CA VAL A 48 3.86 -7.31 9.61
C VAL A 48 5.17 -8.02 9.93
N ALA A 49 5.12 -9.33 10.18
CA ALA A 49 6.29 -10.14 10.45
C ALA A 49 7.14 -10.33 9.19
N ALA A 50 8.46 -10.47 9.36
CA ALA A 50 9.40 -10.73 8.28
C ALA A 50 9.05 -12.01 7.50
N ALA A 51 8.56 -13.05 8.19
CA ALA A 51 8.12 -14.29 7.55
C ALA A 51 6.97 -14.07 6.55
N SER A 52 5.97 -13.24 6.90
CA SER A 52 4.86 -12.91 5.99
C SER A 52 5.35 -12.11 4.77
N LEU A 53 6.26 -11.16 4.99
CA LEU A 53 6.87 -10.38 3.90
C LEU A 53 7.68 -11.28 2.95
N LYS A 54 8.45 -12.23 3.49
CA LYS A 54 9.16 -13.25 2.71
C LYS A 54 8.21 -14.10 1.87
N LEU A 55 7.12 -14.56 2.48
CA LEU A 55 6.10 -15.37 1.81
C LEU A 55 5.41 -14.61 0.67
N GLY A 56 5.15 -13.31 0.87
CA GLY A 56 4.66 -12.41 -0.17
C GLY A 56 5.65 -12.29 -1.34
N GLU A 57 6.92 -12.02 -1.05
CA GLU A 57 7.99 -11.95 -2.06
C GLU A 57 8.15 -13.26 -2.85
N GLU A 58 8.20 -14.40 -2.15
CA GLU A 58 8.32 -15.72 -2.77
C GLU A 58 7.12 -16.02 -3.69
N THR A 59 5.92 -15.61 -3.29
CA THR A 59 4.70 -15.82 -4.09
C THR A 59 4.74 -15.01 -5.38
N ILE A 60 5.17 -13.75 -5.31
CA ILE A 60 5.37 -12.91 -6.50
C ILE A 60 6.43 -13.56 -7.40
N ARG A 61 7.57 -13.96 -6.83
CA ARG A 61 8.66 -14.59 -7.59
C ARG A 61 8.23 -15.88 -8.26
N LYS A 62 7.44 -16.72 -7.58
CA LYS A 62 6.90 -17.97 -8.11
C LYS A 62 5.96 -17.71 -9.28
N ARG A 63 5.07 -16.72 -9.17
CA ARG A 63 4.10 -16.39 -10.24
C ARG A 63 4.78 -15.76 -11.46
N LEU A 64 5.86 -15.01 -11.24
CA LEU A 64 6.60 -14.30 -12.28
C LEU A 64 7.85 -15.06 -12.78
N ARG A 65 8.00 -16.33 -12.41
CA ARG A 65 9.17 -17.15 -12.79
C ARG A 65 9.30 -17.20 -14.32
N GLY A 66 10.49 -16.91 -14.83
CA GLY A 66 10.80 -16.91 -16.27
C GLY A 66 10.53 -15.59 -17.00
N MET A 67 10.00 -14.57 -16.32
CA MET A 67 9.84 -13.21 -16.87
C MET A 67 10.98 -12.30 -16.46
N ASN A 68 11.25 -11.27 -17.28
CA ASN A 68 12.23 -10.24 -16.98
C ASN A 68 11.60 -9.15 -16.10
N TYR A 69 11.88 -9.19 -14.80
CA TYR A 69 11.37 -8.20 -13.85
C TYR A 69 12.35 -7.89 -12.73
N THR A 70 12.17 -6.69 -12.16
CA THR A 70 12.82 -6.26 -10.93
C THR A 70 11.76 -6.00 -9.87
N LEU A 71 11.90 -6.68 -8.73
CA LEU A 71 11.03 -6.51 -7.56
C LEU A 71 11.72 -5.61 -6.53
N TYR A 72 11.17 -4.43 -6.31
CA TYR A 72 11.61 -3.50 -5.28
C TYR A 72 10.80 -3.70 -3.99
N LYS A 73 11.50 -3.60 -2.85
CA LYS A 73 10.90 -3.68 -1.52
C LYS A 73 10.98 -2.30 -0.89
N ARG A 74 9.81 -1.70 -0.61
CA ARG A 74 9.68 -0.32 -0.09
C ARG A 74 9.69 -0.25 1.44
N VAL A 75 9.62 -1.40 2.09
CA VAL A 75 9.59 -1.57 3.54
C VAL A 75 10.76 -2.47 3.93
N SER A 76 11.29 -2.32 5.14
CA SER A 76 12.31 -3.19 5.73
C SER A 76 11.86 -3.64 7.11
N ALA A 77 12.15 -4.88 7.50
CA ALA A 77 11.86 -5.37 8.85
C ALA A 77 13.02 -4.96 9.77
N ASN A 78 12.83 -3.87 10.51
CA ASN A 78 13.86 -3.24 11.32
C ASN A 78 13.56 -3.24 12.82
N ILE A 79 12.47 -3.88 13.25
CA ILE A 79 12.03 -3.89 14.64
C ILE A 79 12.06 -5.32 15.16
N GLY A 80 12.80 -5.54 16.25
CA GLY A 80 12.80 -6.80 16.97
C GLY A 80 11.52 -6.98 17.77
N VAL A 81 10.84 -8.10 17.57
CA VAL A 81 9.71 -8.53 18.41
C VAL A 81 10.24 -9.50 19.46
N TYR A 82 9.90 -9.22 20.71
CA TYR A 82 10.29 -10.02 21.87
C TYR A 82 9.02 -10.59 22.51
N THR A 83 8.97 -11.91 22.63
CA THR A 83 7.79 -12.64 23.11
C THR A 83 8.16 -13.36 24.40
N SER A 84 7.33 -13.25 25.44
CA SER A 84 7.45 -14.08 26.64
C SER A 84 6.85 -15.45 26.34
N GLY A 85 7.39 -16.51 26.94
CA GLY A 85 6.84 -17.85 26.78
C GLY A 85 5.39 -17.91 27.27
N ASN A 86 4.52 -18.59 26.52
CA ASN A 86 3.10 -18.71 26.89
C ASN A 86 2.91 -19.45 28.23
N GLU A 87 3.86 -20.31 28.60
CA GLU A 87 3.88 -21.01 29.90
C GLU A 87 4.27 -20.12 31.09
N MET A 88 4.88 -18.96 30.85
CA MET A 88 5.40 -18.10 31.92
C MET A 88 4.31 -17.17 32.47
N ARG A 89 4.23 -17.06 33.80
CA ARG A 89 3.35 -16.06 34.44
C ARG A 89 3.82 -14.63 34.12
N MET A 90 2.87 -13.69 34.17
CA MET A 90 3.13 -12.26 33.98
C MET A 90 4.20 -11.73 34.94
N GLY A 91 5.02 -10.79 34.47
CA GLY A 91 6.17 -10.26 35.20
C GLY A 91 7.50 -10.87 34.75
N LYS A 92 8.52 -10.84 35.61
CA LYS A 92 9.88 -11.38 35.37
C LYS A 92 10.67 -10.70 34.23
N GLY A 93 10.25 -9.50 33.83
CA GLY A 93 10.93 -8.71 32.81
C GLY A 93 10.50 -9.05 31.39
N LYS A 94 11.36 -8.73 30.43
CA LYS A 94 11.04 -8.81 28.99
C LYS A 94 11.54 -10.13 28.38
N GLY A 95 10.70 -10.74 27.55
CA GLY A 95 10.97 -12.02 26.88
C GLY A 95 12.19 -12.04 25.95
N LYS A 96 12.38 -13.20 25.31
CA LYS A 96 13.46 -13.44 24.34
C LYS A 96 13.11 -12.88 22.96
N PHE A 97 14.12 -12.69 22.11
CA PHE A 97 13.91 -12.30 20.71
C PHE A 97 13.16 -13.42 19.98
N ASP A 98 12.19 -13.05 19.15
CA ASP A 98 11.32 -13.97 18.42
C ASP A 98 11.52 -13.79 16.90
N TYR A 99 11.13 -12.63 16.36
CA TYR A 99 11.27 -12.34 14.92
C TYR A 99 11.40 -10.83 14.63
N TRP A 100 11.87 -10.51 13.43
CA TRP A 100 11.87 -9.15 12.90
C TRP A 100 10.52 -8.80 12.30
N ALA A 101 10.08 -7.56 12.51
CA ALA A 101 8.85 -7.05 11.95
C ALA A 101 9.01 -5.65 11.37
N ALA A 102 8.08 -5.29 10.49
CA ALA A 102 7.96 -3.94 9.95
C ALA A 102 6.64 -3.31 10.41
N ARG A 103 6.69 -2.03 10.80
CA ARG A 103 5.48 -1.22 11.02
C ARG A 103 5.06 -0.62 9.68
N ILE A 104 3.91 -1.04 9.19
CA ILE A 104 3.36 -0.59 7.90
C ILE A 104 2.16 0.31 8.21
N PRO A 105 2.26 1.62 7.94
CA PRO A 105 1.12 2.53 8.07
C PRO A 105 0.12 2.31 6.93
N VAL A 106 -1.11 2.79 7.14
CA VAL A 106 -2.19 2.78 6.14
C VAL A 106 -1.71 3.37 4.81
N SER A 107 -2.21 2.80 3.70
CA SER A 107 -1.96 3.29 2.34
C SER A 107 -0.49 3.27 1.91
N ARG A 108 0.39 2.57 2.64
CA ARG A 108 1.80 2.43 2.24
C ARG A 108 2.00 1.31 1.23
N ILE A 109 2.88 1.55 0.27
CA ILE A 109 3.33 0.56 -0.70
C ILE A 109 4.42 -0.31 -0.09
N VAL A 110 4.32 -1.63 -0.27
CA VAL A 110 5.25 -2.62 0.26
C VAL A 110 6.16 -3.18 -0.83
N PHE A 111 5.56 -3.56 -1.95
CA PHE A 111 6.27 -4.09 -3.12
C PHE A 111 6.01 -3.22 -4.34
N GLU A 112 7.04 -3.04 -5.16
CA GLU A 112 6.91 -2.47 -6.50
C GLU A 112 7.54 -3.40 -7.52
N LEU A 113 6.93 -3.47 -8.69
CA LEU A 113 7.37 -4.30 -9.80
C LEU A 113 7.69 -3.40 -10.98
N LYS A 114 8.88 -3.60 -11.56
CA LYS A 114 9.30 -2.98 -12.82
C LYS A 114 9.66 -4.07 -13.81
N GLY A 115 9.27 -3.90 -15.07
CA GLY A 115 9.66 -4.82 -16.14
C GLY A 115 8.61 -4.92 -17.23
N ASP A 116 8.97 -5.64 -18.29
CA ASP A 116 8.06 -5.93 -19.39
C ASP A 116 7.08 -7.03 -19.01
N ILE A 117 6.09 -6.64 -18.20
CA ILE A 117 5.03 -7.53 -17.71
C ILE A 117 3.68 -6.91 -18.03
N HIS A 118 2.84 -7.69 -18.68
CA HIS A 118 1.45 -7.32 -18.93
C HIS A 118 0.69 -7.16 -17.61
N GLU A 119 -0.10 -6.09 -17.50
CA GLU A 119 -0.79 -5.68 -16.26
C GLU A 119 -1.59 -6.81 -15.61
N LYS A 120 -2.30 -7.63 -16.40
CA LYS A 120 -3.10 -8.75 -15.88
C LYS A 120 -2.27 -9.75 -15.10
N ILE A 121 -1.03 -10.02 -15.54
CA ILE A 121 -0.12 -10.95 -14.88
C ILE A 121 0.42 -10.33 -13.59
N ALA A 122 0.81 -9.05 -13.63
CA ALA A 122 1.27 -8.32 -12.46
C ALA A 122 0.16 -8.25 -11.38
N ARG A 123 -1.07 -7.92 -11.78
CA ARG A 123 -2.26 -7.89 -10.92
C ARG A 123 -2.51 -9.24 -10.27
N GLU A 124 -2.40 -10.33 -11.01
CA GLU A 124 -2.59 -11.68 -10.48
C GLU A 124 -1.49 -12.09 -9.50
N ALA A 125 -0.22 -11.78 -9.80
CA ALA A 125 0.89 -12.02 -8.88
C ALA A 125 0.72 -11.27 -7.55
N PHE A 126 0.29 -10.00 -7.62
CA PHE A 126 0.02 -9.19 -6.45
C PHE A 126 -1.23 -9.63 -5.68
N ARG A 127 -2.28 -10.10 -6.36
CA ARG A 127 -3.46 -10.70 -5.72
C ARG A 127 -3.07 -11.92 -4.89
N LEU A 128 -2.29 -12.84 -5.47
CA LEU A 128 -1.81 -14.03 -4.75
C LEU A 128 -0.93 -13.66 -3.54
N ALA A 129 -0.07 -12.65 -3.68
CA ALA A 129 0.73 -12.14 -2.57
C ALA A 129 -0.14 -11.51 -1.48
N ALA A 130 -1.15 -10.72 -1.85
CA ALA A 130 -2.09 -10.08 -0.94
C ALA A 130 -2.80 -11.10 -0.03
N HIS A 131 -3.22 -12.24 -0.58
CA HIS A 131 -3.87 -13.31 0.20
C HIS A 131 -2.96 -13.95 1.26
N LYS A 132 -1.63 -13.86 1.09
CA LYS A 132 -0.66 -14.40 2.07
C LYS A 132 -0.15 -13.37 3.06
N LEU A 133 -0.37 -12.09 2.78
CA LEU A 133 -0.01 -11.00 3.68
C LEU A 133 -1.18 -10.70 4.62
N PRO A 134 -0.91 -10.34 5.89
CA PRO A 134 -1.98 -9.92 6.79
C PRO A 134 -2.55 -8.57 6.34
N GLY A 135 -3.88 -8.48 6.25
CA GLY A 135 -4.60 -7.27 5.86
C GLY A 135 -5.20 -7.34 4.46
N MET A 136 -5.73 -6.21 4.00
CA MET A 136 -6.28 -6.09 2.65
C MET A 136 -5.37 -5.20 1.82
N TRP A 137 -5.12 -5.63 0.60
CA TRP A 137 -4.16 -4.97 -0.27
C TRP A 137 -4.82 -4.56 -1.59
N GLU A 138 -4.29 -3.49 -2.17
CA GLU A 138 -4.74 -2.91 -3.41
C GLU A 138 -3.58 -2.87 -4.41
N PHE A 139 -3.90 -3.18 -5.67
CA PHE A 139 -3.00 -3.00 -6.80
C PHE A 139 -3.00 -1.54 -7.25
N VAL A 140 -1.81 -0.96 -7.41
CA VAL A 140 -1.61 0.45 -7.74
C VAL A 140 -0.69 0.56 -8.96
N LYS A 141 -0.98 1.51 -9.85
CA LYS A 141 -0.12 1.84 -10.99
C LYS A 141 0.71 3.08 -10.73
N LYS A 142 1.83 3.20 -11.44
CA LYS A 142 2.58 4.45 -11.50
C LYS A 142 1.72 5.53 -12.16
N GLY A 143 1.66 6.71 -11.54
CA GLY A 143 0.80 7.82 -11.96
C GLY A 143 -0.53 7.89 -11.21
N ASP A 144 -0.92 6.84 -10.48
CA ASP A 144 -2.09 6.91 -9.60
C ASP A 144 -1.88 7.99 -8.52
N PRO A 145 -2.94 8.72 -8.15
CA PRO A 145 -2.83 9.80 -7.19
C PRO A 145 -2.36 9.31 -5.81
N PRO A 146 -1.58 10.13 -5.09
CA PRO A 146 -1.21 9.85 -3.71
C PRO A 146 -2.43 9.71 -2.80
N VAL A 147 -2.26 9.01 -1.69
CA VAL A 147 -3.31 8.83 -0.69
C VAL A 147 -2.95 9.57 0.58
N VAL A 148 -3.91 10.30 1.12
CA VAL A 148 -3.81 10.97 2.41
C VAL A 148 -4.69 10.23 3.40
N GLY A 149 -4.04 9.48 4.31
CA GLY A 149 -4.75 8.55 5.20
C GLY A 149 -5.45 7.47 4.38
N ILE A 150 -6.78 7.58 4.28
CA ILE A 150 -7.65 6.69 3.50
C ILE A 150 -8.18 7.34 2.22
N THR A 151 -8.00 8.66 2.06
CA THR A 151 -8.58 9.44 0.95
C THR A 151 -7.59 9.56 -0.18
N LYS A 152 -7.96 9.11 -1.39
CA LYS A 152 -7.15 9.30 -2.61
C LYS A 152 -7.25 10.75 -3.07
N LEU A 153 -6.12 11.37 -3.40
CA LEU A 153 -6.06 12.74 -3.95
C LEU A 153 -6.35 12.74 -5.45
N GLY A 154 -7.58 12.40 -5.82
CA GLY A 154 -8.08 12.42 -7.20
C GLY A 154 -9.49 12.99 -7.27
N ASN A 155 -10.03 13.14 -8.49
CA ASN A 155 -11.41 13.60 -8.71
C ASN A 155 -11.72 14.96 -8.05
N GLY A 156 -10.83 15.94 -8.19
CA GLY A 156 -11.00 17.28 -7.60
C GLY A 156 -10.65 17.40 -6.10
N VAL A 157 -10.33 16.28 -5.42
CA VAL A 157 -9.88 16.29 -4.02
C VAL A 157 -8.40 16.67 -3.96
N THR A 158 -8.12 17.93 -3.60
CA THR A 158 -6.76 18.43 -3.38
C THR A 158 -6.35 18.30 -1.92
N PHE A 159 -5.03 18.34 -1.66
CA PHE A 159 -4.50 18.36 -0.30
C PHE A 159 -5.02 19.54 0.53
N GLU A 160 -5.17 20.69 -0.11
CA GLU A 160 -5.70 21.90 0.53
C GLU A 160 -7.18 21.74 0.88
N SER A 161 -7.98 21.17 -0.02
CA SER A 161 -9.39 20.84 0.23
C SER A 161 -9.55 19.95 1.48
N LEU A 162 -8.65 18.98 1.68
CA LEU A 162 -8.67 18.14 2.88
C LEU A 162 -8.36 18.90 4.17
N LYS A 163 -7.58 19.98 4.11
CA LYS A 163 -7.21 20.81 5.27
C LYS A 163 -8.25 21.87 5.61
N ARG A 164 -9.09 22.28 4.66
CA ARG A 164 -10.14 23.27 4.90
C ARG A 164 -11.13 22.73 5.94
N ALA A 165 -11.49 23.59 6.91
CA ALA A 165 -12.44 23.23 7.96
C ALA A 165 -13.85 22.97 7.43
N ARG A 166 -14.24 23.70 6.37
CA ARG A 166 -15.49 23.47 5.63
C ARG A 166 -15.17 22.81 4.30
N ARG A 167 -15.89 21.73 3.98
CA ARG A 167 -15.85 21.05 2.68
C ARG A 167 -17.21 21.21 2.03
N GLU A 168 -17.23 21.48 0.73
CA GLU A 168 -18.45 21.33 -0.04
C GLU A 168 -18.74 19.84 -0.18
N ALA A 169 -20.01 19.45 0.04
CA ALA A 169 -20.41 18.07 -0.19
C ALA A 169 -20.12 17.71 -1.65
N PRO A 170 -19.59 16.51 -1.96
CA PRO A 170 -19.44 16.10 -3.34
C PRO A 170 -20.80 16.19 -4.03
N LEU A 171 -20.91 17.04 -5.05
CA LEU A 171 -22.07 17.03 -5.94
C LEU A 171 -22.15 15.64 -6.53
N ASP A 172 -23.28 14.95 -6.34
CA ASP A 172 -23.49 13.60 -6.83
C ASP A 172 -23.51 13.61 -8.37
N THR A 173 -22.34 13.46 -8.99
CA THR A 173 -22.18 13.47 -10.45
C THR A 173 -22.79 12.25 -11.13
N SER A 174 -23.43 11.35 -10.37
CA SER A 174 -24.22 10.24 -10.92
C SER A 174 -25.58 10.70 -11.45
N ASN A 175 -26.05 11.90 -11.08
CA ASN A 175 -27.38 12.41 -11.42
C ASN A 175 -27.35 13.77 -12.14
N SER A 176 -26.33 14.02 -12.96
CA SER A 176 -26.40 15.12 -13.93
C SER A 176 -27.25 14.66 -15.13
N PRO A 177 -28.37 15.32 -15.46
CA PRO A 177 -29.05 15.06 -16.73
C PRO A 177 -28.05 15.33 -17.84
N ASN A 178 -27.80 14.36 -18.73
CA ASN A 178 -27.07 14.63 -19.96
C ASN A 178 -27.73 15.86 -20.62
N PRO A 179 -26.98 16.90 -21.00
CA PRO A 179 -27.57 18.00 -21.75
C PRO A 179 -28.24 17.41 -22.99
N PRO A 180 -29.47 17.83 -23.33
CA PRO A 180 -30.16 17.31 -24.48
C PRO A 180 -29.24 17.47 -25.70
N LYS A 181 -28.97 16.37 -26.41
CA LYS A 181 -28.26 16.42 -27.68
C LYS A 181 -29.04 17.39 -28.57
N THR A 182 -28.48 18.57 -28.81
CA THR A 182 -29.03 19.51 -29.76
C THR A 182 -29.10 18.78 -31.09
N ALA A 183 -30.30 18.42 -31.53
CA ALA A 183 -30.51 17.89 -32.86
C ALA A 183 -30.10 19.00 -33.82
N SER A 184 -28.93 18.85 -34.45
CA SER A 184 -28.54 19.66 -35.58
C SER A 184 -29.50 19.30 -36.72
N THR A 185 -30.58 20.06 -36.85
CA THR A 185 -31.44 20.02 -38.02
C THR A 185 -30.60 20.41 -39.23
N SER A 186 -30.23 19.43 -40.04
CA SER A 186 -29.62 19.66 -41.34
C SER A 186 -30.69 20.18 -42.30
N THR A 187 -30.78 21.50 -42.47
CA THR A 187 -31.52 22.09 -43.58
C THR A 187 -30.58 22.10 -44.79
N SER A 188 -30.72 21.09 -45.65
CA SER A 188 -30.20 21.10 -47.02
C SER A 188 -31.06 22.04 -47.88
N PRO A 189 -30.48 23.00 -48.62
CA PRO A 189 -31.26 23.79 -49.57
C PRO A 189 -31.45 22.99 -50.86
N THR A 190 -32.71 22.83 -51.28
CA THR A 190 -33.09 22.33 -52.60
C THR A 190 -33.43 23.52 -53.49
N GLN A 191 -32.70 23.60 -54.63
CA GLN A 191 -32.88 24.42 -55.84
C GLN A 191 -32.99 25.94 -55.69
#